data_AF-A0A822A8V1-F1
#
_entry.id   AF-A0A822A8V1-F1
#
_cell.length_a   1.000
_cell.length_b   1.000
_cell.length_c   1.000
_cell.angle_alpha   90.00
_cell.angle_beta   90.00
_cell.angle_gamma   90.00
#
_symmetry.space_group_name_H-M   'P 1'
#
loop_
_entity.id
_entity.type
_entity.pdbx_description
1 polymer ?
#
loop_
_entity_poly.entity_id
_entity_poly.type
_entity_poly.pdbx_seq_one_letter_code
_entity_poly.pdbx_strand_id
1 'polypeptide(L)'
;RQDDDELNKDDDCPRARVPRPSNKDYVVRPISAVEYSEKKGDGKKRTISRLDKIKRQQQDRKRNSKPMSIVKLSIEGNKMHL
;
A
#
# COMPACT_ATOMS: atom_id res chain seq x y z
N ARG A 1 -22.51 41.48 20.11
CA ARG A 1 -21.74 40.22 20.02
C ARG A 1 -20.75 40.26 21.16
N GLN A 2 -21.28 40.04 22.36
CA GLN A 2 -20.59 40.12 23.64
C GLN A 2 -20.91 38.80 24.35
N ASP A 3 -20.66 37.67 23.69
CA ASP A 3 -21.20 36.38 24.14
C ASP A 3 -20.23 35.20 23.93
N ASP A 4 -18.95 35.47 23.62
CA ASP A 4 -17.95 34.41 23.36
C ASP A 4 -16.86 34.30 24.46
N ASP A 5 -16.94 35.08 25.54
CA ASP A 5 -15.91 35.12 26.61
C ASP A 5 -16.19 34.21 27.83
N GLU A 6 -17.24 33.39 27.80
CA GLU A 6 -17.58 32.46 28.90
C GLU A 6 -17.52 30.99 28.47
N LEU A 7 -16.33 30.37 28.50
CA LEU A 7 -16.19 28.93 28.69
C LEU A 7 -14.72 28.55 29.01
N ASN A 8 -14.55 27.91 30.17
CA ASN A 8 -13.32 27.38 30.80
C ASN A 8 -12.63 28.32 31.79
N LYS A 9 -13.25 28.46 32.96
CA LYS A 9 -12.72 29.14 34.16
C LYS A 9 -12.25 28.18 35.25
N ASP A 10 -12.01 26.91 34.91
CA ASP A 10 -11.57 25.90 35.88
C ASP A 10 -10.39 25.11 35.28
N ASP A 11 -9.26 25.10 36.01
CA ASP A 11 -8.00 24.38 35.75
C ASP A 11 -6.90 25.07 34.90
N ASP A 12 -6.50 26.30 35.20
CA ASP A 12 -5.34 26.92 34.53
C ASP A 12 -4.17 27.24 35.49
N CYS A 13 -3.55 26.18 36.01
CA CYS A 13 -2.09 26.20 36.13
C CYS A 13 -1.54 25.39 34.94
N PRO A 14 -1.30 26.02 33.79
CA PRO A 14 -0.76 25.31 32.65
C PRO A 14 0.62 24.82 33.06
N ARG A 15 0.82 23.50 33.05
CA ARG A 15 2.16 22.91 33.28
C ARG A 15 3.16 23.66 32.41
N ALA A 16 4.25 24.13 33.01
CA ALA A 16 5.30 24.82 32.28
C ALA A 16 5.74 23.96 31.08
N ARG A 17 5.79 24.56 29.89
CA ARG A 17 6.25 23.85 28.68
C ARG A 17 7.75 23.64 28.77
N VAL A 18 8.18 22.40 28.97
CA VAL A 18 9.60 22.03 28.89
C VAL A 18 10.09 22.07 27.42
N PRO A 19 11.34 22.53 27.17
CA PRO A 19 11.92 22.48 25.84
C PRO A 19 11.90 21.07 25.25
N ARG A 20 11.67 20.98 23.94
CA ARG A 20 11.82 19.69 23.24
C ARG A 20 13.27 19.22 23.39
N PRO A 21 13.51 17.94 23.70
CA PRO A 21 14.86 17.40 23.76
C PRO A 21 15.58 17.65 22.43
N SER A 22 16.84 18.08 22.49
CA SER A 22 17.63 18.40 21.30
C SER A 22 18.16 17.12 20.67
N ASN A 23 18.06 17.00 19.35
CA ASN A 23 18.60 15.85 18.64
C ASN A 23 20.15 15.79 18.55
N LYS A 24 20.84 16.70 19.25
CA LYS A 24 22.30 16.88 19.18
C LYS A 24 23.09 15.71 19.75
N ASP A 25 22.58 15.05 20.78
CA ASP A 25 23.29 13.98 21.49
C ASP A 25 22.84 12.57 21.08
N TYR A 26 22.06 12.46 19.99
CA TYR A 26 21.55 11.16 19.55
C TYR A 26 22.63 10.43 18.74
N VAL A 27 23.00 9.25 19.23
CA VAL A 27 23.75 8.28 18.45
C VAL A 27 22.84 7.73 17.35
N VAL A 28 23.21 7.96 16.09
CA VAL A 28 22.49 7.42 14.93
C VAL A 28 22.83 5.94 14.79
N ARG A 29 21.81 5.08 14.84
CA ARG A 29 21.98 3.66 14.54
C ARG A 29 22.33 3.50 13.04
N PRO A 30 23.39 2.75 12.69
CA PRO A 30 23.68 2.45 11.30
C PRO A 30 22.52 1.69 10.65
N ILE A 31 22.19 2.07 9.42
CA ILE A 31 21.16 1.41 8.61
C ILE A 31 21.84 0.29 7.85
N SER A 32 21.66 -0.97 8.28
CA SER A 32 22.08 -2.13 7.49
C SER A 32 21.17 -2.30 6.27
N ALA A 33 21.74 -2.46 5.08
CA ALA A 33 21.02 -2.69 3.83
C ALA A 33 20.42 -4.10 3.70
N VAL A 34 20.42 -4.89 4.77
CA VAL A 34 19.63 -6.11 4.83
C VAL A 34 18.18 -5.67 4.78
N GLU A 35 17.41 -6.23 3.84
CA GLU A 35 15.98 -6.02 3.58
C GLU A 35 15.12 -6.28 4.83
N TYR A 36 15.30 -5.47 5.88
CA TYR A 36 14.50 -5.52 7.08
C TYR A 36 13.29 -4.63 6.80
N SER A 37 12.26 -5.27 6.24
CA SER A 37 10.97 -4.67 5.95
C SER A 37 10.21 -4.35 7.25
N GLU A 38 10.80 -3.56 8.13
CA GLU A 38 10.13 -3.04 9.33
C GLU A 38 10.32 -1.54 9.40
N LYS A 39 9.68 -0.85 8.45
CA LYS A 39 9.05 0.44 8.73
C LYS A 39 7.64 0.41 8.18
N LYS A 40 6.78 -0.39 8.81
CA LYS A 40 5.33 -0.08 8.91
C LYS A 40 5.18 1.09 9.88
N GLY A 41 5.72 2.24 9.48
CA GLY A 41 5.48 3.53 10.12
C GLY A 41 4.92 4.43 9.04
N ASP A 42 3.63 4.73 9.17
CA ASP A 42 2.90 5.82 8.54
C ASP A 42 2.81 5.83 6.99
N GLY A 43 1.62 5.48 6.50
CA GLY A 43 1.04 6.16 5.33
C GLY A 43 1.45 5.72 3.93
N LYS A 44 2.34 4.74 3.73
CA LYS A 44 2.62 4.23 2.38
C LYS A 44 1.51 3.29 1.93
N LYS A 45 0.51 3.85 1.23
CA LYS A 45 -0.47 3.14 0.39
C LYS A 45 0.22 1.92 -0.19
N ARG A 46 -0.25 0.71 0.14
CA ARG A 46 0.29 -0.58 -0.32
C ARG A 46 0.62 -0.45 -1.80
N THR A 47 1.89 -0.20 -2.12
CA THR A 47 2.34 -0.08 -3.50
C THR A 47 2.16 -1.47 -4.05
N ILE A 48 1.29 -1.60 -5.06
CA ILE A 48 0.95 -2.88 -5.69
C ILE A 48 2.26 -3.61 -5.95
N SER A 49 2.45 -4.75 -5.28
CA SER A 49 3.69 -5.50 -5.35
C SER A 49 3.95 -5.90 -6.80
N ARG A 50 5.22 -6.09 -7.18
CA ARG A 50 5.59 -6.61 -8.51
C ARG A 50 4.79 -7.88 -8.84
N LEU A 51 4.56 -8.73 -7.83
CA LEU A 51 3.75 -9.95 -7.95
C LEU A 51 2.28 -9.64 -8.27
N ASP A 52 1.68 -8.67 -7.59
CA ASP A 52 0.29 -8.28 -7.81
C ASP A 52 0.09 -7.67 -9.21
N LYS A 53 1.09 -6.93 -9.72
CA LYS A 53 1.08 -6.39 -11.08
C LYS A 53 1.10 -7.50 -12.14
N ILE A 54 1.90 -8.55 -11.95
CA ILE A 54 1.97 -9.69 -12.87
C ILE A 54 0.66 -10.48 -12.85
N LYS A 55 0.10 -10.75 -11.67
CA LYS A 55 -1.20 -11.44 -11.53
C LYS A 55 -2.32 -10.69 -12.24
N ARG A 56 -2.38 -9.37 -12.08
CA ARG A 56 -3.36 -8.53 -12.77
C ARG A 56 -3.18 -8.60 -14.28
N GLN A 57 -1.96 -8.44 -14.77
CA GLN A 57 -1.67 -8.52 -16.21
C GLN A 57 -2.06 -9.87 -16.81
N GLN A 58 -1.84 -10.97 -16.10
CA GLN A 58 -2.27 -12.30 -16.54
C GLN A 58 -3.80 -12.41 -16.59
N GLN A 59 -4.51 -11.87 -15.60
CA GLN A 59 -5.98 -11.87 -15.59
C GLN A 59 -6.54 -11.02 -16.73
N ASP A 60 -5.98 -9.84 -16.98
CA ASP A 60 -6.38 -8.95 -18.08
C ASP A 60 -6.11 -9.62 -19.44
N ARG A 61 -4.97 -10.30 -19.60
CA ARG A 61 -4.67 -11.10 -20.80
C ARG A 61 -5.68 -12.23 -20.99
N LYS A 62 -6.07 -12.95 -19.94
CA LYS A 62 -7.08 -14.01 -20.02
C LYS A 62 -8.46 -13.48 -20.39
N ARG A 63 -8.86 -12.32 -19.87
CA ARG A 63 -10.15 -11.67 -20.18
C ARG A 63 -10.20 -11.18 -21.64
N ASN A 64 -9.11 -10.61 -22.12
CA ASN A 64 -9.05 -10.01 -23.46
C ASN A 64 -8.68 -11.02 -24.55
N SER A 65 -8.06 -12.15 -24.18
CA SER A 65 -7.79 -13.24 -25.10
C SER A 65 -9.10 -13.96 -25.41
N LYS A 66 -9.67 -13.66 -26.59
CA LYS A 66 -10.68 -14.54 -27.20
C LYS A 66 -10.06 -15.93 -27.32
N PRO A 67 -10.72 -17.01 -26.86
CA PRO A 67 -10.25 -18.35 -27.14
C PRO A 67 -10.32 -18.55 -28.66
N MET A 68 -9.21 -18.29 -29.35
CA MET A 68 -9.02 -18.71 -30.72
C MET A 68 -8.94 -20.23 -30.64
N SER A 69 -10.07 -20.91 -30.82
CA SER A 69 -10.13 -22.35 -31.07
C SER A 69 -9.37 -22.57 -32.37
N ILE A 70 -8.05 -22.74 -32.27
CA ILE A 70 -7.15 -22.61 -33.42
C ILE A 70 -7.51 -23.60 -34.52
N VAL A 71 -8.19 -24.69 -34.19
CA VAL A 71 -9.13 -25.37 -35.07
C VAL A 71 -10.19 -26.00 -34.17
N LYS A 72 -11.44 -26.14 -34.61
CA LYS A 72 -12.38 -27.11 -34.02
C LYS A 72 -11.93 -28.54 -34.39
N LEU A 73 -10.68 -28.91 -34.10
CA LEU A 73 -10.26 -30.30 -34.16
C LEU A 73 -10.80 -30.94 -32.89
N SER A 74 -11.95 -31.60 -33.03
CA SER A 74 -12.33 -32.64 -32.08
C SER A 74 -11.13 -33.58 -31.96
N ILE A 75 -10.67 -33.81 -30.73
CA ILE A 75 -9.62 -34.79 -30.42
C ILE A 75 -10.02 -36.20 -30.93
N GLU A 76 -11.31 -36.40 -31.17
CA GLU A 76 -11.92 -37.54 -31.83
C GLU A 76 -12.24 -37.14 -33.29
N GLY A 77 -11.38 -37.51 -34.26
CA GLY A 77 -11.38 -37.02 -35.64
C GLY A 77 -12.74 -37.02 -36.36
N ASN A 78 -13.14 -35.86 -36.89
CA ASN A 78 -14.35 -35.72 -37.70
C ASN A 78 -14.03 -36.00 -39.18
N LYS A 79 -14.44 -37.20 -39.63
CA LYS A 79 -14.59 -37.70 -41.01
C LYS A 79 -14.26 -36.69 -42.12
N MET A 80 -13.05 -36.79 -42.69
CA MET A 80 -12.82 -36.27 -44.03
C MET A 80 -13.53 -37.20 -45.02
N HIS A 81 -14.49 -36.68 -45.78
CA HIS A 81 -15.04 -37.40 -46.91
C HIS A 81 -14.02 -37.33 -48.06
N LEU A 82 -13.76 -38.49 -48.69
CA LEU A 82 -12.97 -38.58 -49.92
C LEU A 82 -13.87 -38.28 -51.12
#